data_AF-A0A3E3J105-F1
#
_entry.id   AF-A0A3E3J105-F1
#
_cell.length_a   1.000
_cell.length_b   1.000
_cell.length_c   1.000
_cell.angle_alpha   90.00
_cell.angle_beta   90.00
_cell.angle_gamma   90.00
#
_symmetry.space_group_name_H-M   'P 1'
#
loop_
_entity.id
_entity.type
_entity.pdbx_description
1 polymer ?
#
loop_
_entity_poly.entity_id
_entity_poly.type
_entity_poly.pdbx_seq_one_letter_code
_entity_poly.pdbx_strand_id
1 'polypeptide(L)'
;MIHLMKLELMKEKFTGTLIALVSIMLFCLGFVVLICYSTLAEDGTFPFTTVQELFLIGDVLYRVCFIVFAGVLIARVVVGEFDTGNARNLFTYPIPRKKLLGCKLLLVSLITFVGYTVSNLVYIVSVTLINNWKNMVPQHISLQMAAEAVPGILLEGVLLCGISLLALPFGMRKKSVSQTIVAASIISMVLNGGFGDNVNGRLYSIAAVPVLLCLVGIVAAVYTCRRVCRTDV
;
A
#
# COMPACT_ATOMS: atom_id res chain seq x y z
N MET A 1 -17.18 -0.26 18.65
CA MET A 1 -15.87 -0.28 17.96
C MET A 1 -15.59 1.02 17.20
N ILE A 2 -16.58 1.58 16.50
CA ILE A 2 -16.45 2.84 15.74
C ILE A 2 -15.98 4.03 16.62
N HIS A 3 -16.46 4.13 17.86
CA HIS A 3 -16.01 5.17 18.79
C HIS A 3 -14.52 5.05 19.15
N LEU A 4 -14.00 3.82 19.30
CA LEU A 4 -12.58 3.57 19.55
C LEU A 4 -11.72 3.89 18.31
N MET A 5 -12.19 3.53 17.11
CA MET A 5 -11.53 3.93 15.87
C MET A 5 -11.47 5.45 15.71
N LYS A 6 -12.54 6.17 16.05
CA LYS A 6 -12.58 7.63 16.02
C LYS A 6 -11.55 8.24 16.98
N LEU A 7 -11.44 7.69 18.19
CA LEU A 7 -10.45 8.13 19.18
C LEU A 7 -9.01 7.86 18.72
N GLU A 8 -8.75 6.71 18.08
CA GLU A 8 -7.43 6.42 17.52
C GLU A 8 -7.08 7.29 16.32
N LEU A 9 -8.06 7.60 15.46
CA LEU A 9 -7.88 8.51 14.33
C LEU A 9 -7.58 9.95 14.78
N MET A 10 -8.13 10.37 15.92
CA MET A 10 -7.82 11.67 16.55
C MET A 10 -6.46 11.67 17.27
N LYS A 11 -5.97 10.51 17.72
CA LYS A 11 -4.67 10.35 18.38
C LYS A 11 -3.52 10.26 17.37
N GLU A 12 -3.80 9.74 16.18
CA GLU A 12 -2.92 9.79 15.02
C GLU A 12 -2.70 11.26 14.59
N LYS A 13 -1.45 11.63 14.26
CA LYS A 13 -1.16 12.91 13.62
C LYS A 13 -1.65 12.84 12.16
N PHE A 14 -2.96 12.99 11.96
CA PHE A 14 -3.64 12.87 10.66
C PHE A 14 -2.95 13.71 9.58
N THR A 15 -2.49 14.91 9.93
CA THR A 15 -1.73 15.80 9.04
C THR A 15 -0.44 15.18 8.52
N GLY A 16 0.30 14.46 9.36
CA GLY A 16 1.55 13.80 8.95
C GLY A 16 1.30 12.63 8.00
N THR A 17 0.26 11.84 8.27
CA THR A 17 -0.16 10.72 7.40
C THR A 17 -0.68 11.23 6.05
N LEU A 18 -1.41 12.34 6.04
CA LEU A 18 -1.86 13.01 4.81
C LEU A 18 -0.71 13.59 4.01
N ILE A 19 0.24 14.30 4.64
CA ILE A 19 1.41 14.85 3.94
C ILE A 19 2.22 13.73 3.29
N ALA A 20 2.41 12.61 4.01
CA ALA A 20 3.09 11.44 3.45
C ALA A 20 2.35 10.88 2.23
N LEU A 21 1.02 10.74 2.29
CA LEU A 21 0.20 10.25 1.19
C LEU A 21 0.29 11.16 -0.05
N VAL A 22 0.17 12.48 0.14
CA VAL A 22 0.30 13.46 -0.94
C VAL A 22 1.72 13.44 -1.53
N SER A 23 2.75 13.31 -0.69
CA SER A 23 4.14 13.24 -1.17
C SER A 23 4.41 12.00 -2.02
N ILE A 24 3.88 10.84 -1.63
CA ILE A 24 3.99 9.59 -2.42
C ILE A 24 3.28 9.76 -3.77
N MET A 25 2.08 10.32 -3.75
CA MET A 25 1.30 10.56 -4.98
C MET A 25 2.03 11.46 -5.97
N LEU A 26 2.56 12.60 -5.49
CA LEU A 26 3.34 13.52 -6.32
C LEU A 26 4.65 12.89 -6.83
N PHE A 27 5.33 12.12 -5.98
CA PHE A 27 6.56 11.43 -6.36
C PHE A 27 6.31 10.38 -7.46
N CYS A 28 5.32 9.50 -7.29
CA CYS A 28 4.98 8.47 -8.29
C CYS A 28 4.57 9.10 -9.62
N LEU A 29 3.72 10.13 -9.60
CA LEU A 29 3.29 10.84 -10.81
C LEU A 29 4.48 11.52 -11.50
N GLY A 30 5.30 12.26 -10.75
CA GLY A 30 6.49 12.93 -11.27
C GLY A 30 7.49 11.94 -11.87
N PHE A 31 7.67 10.77 -11.27
CA PHE A 31 8.57 9.73 -11.76
C PHE A 31 8.09 9.15 -13.11
N VAL A 32 6.79 8.87 -13.25
CA VAL A 32 6.22 8.41 -14.53
C VAL A 32 6.37 9.46 -15.62
N VAL A 33 6.09 10.73 -15.29
CA VAL A 33 6.25 11.84 -16.24
C VAL A 33 7.70 12.00 -16.68
N LEU A 34 8.66 11.89 -15.75
CA LEU A 34 10.09 11.97 -16.04
C LEU A 34 10.51 10.87 -17.02
N ILE A 35 10.10 9.61 -16.79
CA ILE A 35 10.37 8.49 -17.71
C ILE A 35 9.88 8.82 -19.12
N CYS A 36 8.64 9.33 -19.25
CA CYS A 36 8.11 9.64 -20.57
C CYS A 36 8.86 10.79 -21.28
N TYR A 37 9.36 11.78 -20.52
CA TYR A 37 10.14 12.89 -21.10
C TYR A 37 11.56 12.48 -21.46
N SER A 38 12.22 11.63 -20.65
CA SER A 38 13.59 11.18 -20.94
C SER A 38 13.65 10.36 -22.23
N THR A 39 12.70 9.46 -22.42
CA THR A 39 12.63 8.60 -23.61
C THR A 39 12.23 9.38 -24.87
N LEU A 40 11.41 10.43 -24.72
CA LEU A 40 11.10 11.34 -25.84
C LEU A 40 12.34 12.12 -26.30
N ALA A 41 13.24 12.46 -25.38
CA ALA A 41 14.47 13.19 -25.67
C ALA A 41 15.57 12.32 -26.32
N GLU A 42 15.60 11.01 -26.02
CA GLU A 42 16.61 10.09 -26.53
C GLU A 42 16.23 9.46 -27.89
N ASP A 43 15.02 8.90 -28.04
CA ASP A 43 14.65 8.12 -29.22
C ASP A 43 13.66 8.82 -30.16
N GLY A 44 13.14 9.99 -29.78
CA GLY A 44 12.10 10.71 -30.54
C GLY A 44 10.76 9.97 -30.61
N THR A 45 10.65 8.82 -29.93
CA THR A 45 9.44 7.99 -29.82
C THR A 45 8.98 7.92 -28.37
N PHE A 46 7.68 7.89 -28.14
CA PHE A 46 7.14 7.61 -26.82
C PHE A 46 7.48 6.15 -26.42
N PRO A 47 7.88 5.91 -25.16
CA PRO A 47 8.37 4.60 -24.73
C PRO A 47 7.26 3.57 -24.58
N PHE A 48 6.01 4.04 -24.49
CA PHE A 48 4.83 3.20 -24.36
C PHE A 48 4.11 3.17 -25.70
N THR A 49 4.09 2.00 -26.30
CA THR A 49 3.34 1.77 -27.54
C THR A 49 1.85 1.60 -27.25
N THR A 50 1.48 1.27 -26.01
CA THR A 50 0.09 1.02 -25.59
C THR A 50 -0.28 1.72 -24.26
N VAL A 51 -1.50 2.26 -24.15
CA VAL A 51 -2.05 2.87 -22.92
C VAL A 51 -1.97 1.93 -21.71
N GLN A 52 -2.08 0.63 -21.95
CA GLN A 52 -2.05 -0.42 -20.93
C GLN A 52 -0.68 -0.51 -20.23
N GLU A 53 0.42 -0.29 -20.94
CA GLU A 53 1.77 -0.33 -20.36
C GLU A 53 2.01 0.85 -19.43
N LEU A 54 1.52 2.02 -19.81
CA LEU A 54 1.58 3.23 -19.00
C LEU A 54 0.82 3.05 -17.68
N PHE A 55 -0.41 2.53 -17.74
CA PHE A 55 -1.19 2.25 -16.54
C PHE A 55 -0.55 1.19 -15.65
N LEU A 56 0.02 0.14 -16.25
CA LEU A 56 0.67 -0.94 -15.51
C LEU A 56 1.91 -0.45 -14.75
N ILE A 57 2.74 0.41 -15.34
CA ILE A 57 3.93 0.94 -14.66
C ILE A 57 3.55 1.86 -13.50
N GLY A 58 2.57 2.73 -13.71
CA GLY A 58 2.06 3.57 -12.63
C GLY A 58 1.53 2.76 -11.47
N ASP A 59 0.63 1.82 -11.76
CA ASP A 59 0.03 0.96 -10.75
C ASP A 59 1.08 0.20 -9.93
N VAL A 60 2.15 -0.25 -10.58
CA VAL A 60 3.25 -0.96 -9.94
C VAL A 60 4.04 -0.07 -8.99
N LEU A 61 4.33 1.16 -9.40
CA LEU A 61 5.01 2.13 -8.53
C LEU A 61 4.15 2.45 -7.31
N TYR A 62 2.86 2.71 -7.52
CA TYR A 62 1.91 2.94 -6.44
C TYR A 62 1.85 1.74 -5.50
N ARG A 63 1.75 0.52 -6.03
CA ARG A 63 1.73 -0.70 -5.24
C ARG A 63 2.96 -0.83 -4.35
N VAL A 64 4.15 -0.62 -4.90
CA VAL A 64 5.41 -0.73 -4.15
C VAL A 64 5.45 0.29 -3.01
N CYS A 65 5.15 1.55 -3.30
CA CYS A 65 5.15 2.63 -2.31
C CYS A 65 4.08 2.42 -1.22
N PHE A 66 2.88 1.99 -1.59
CA PHE A 66 1.78 1.79 -0.65
C PHE A 66 1.98 0.57 0.25
N ILE A 67 2.66 -0.51 -0.20
CA ILE A 67 3.06 -1.62 0.69
C ILE A 67 4.02 -1.13 1.77
N VAL A 68 5.01 -0.32 1.40
CA VAL A 68 5.98 0.24 2.36
C VAL A 68 5.29 1.21 3.32
N PHE A 69 4.43 2.09 2.80
CA PHE A 69 3.64 3.03 3.60
C PHE A 69 2.74 2.31 4.61
N ALA A 70 2.06 1.25 4.20
CA ALA A 70 1.27 0.41 5.08
C ALA A 70 2.14 -0.23 6.18
N GLY A 71 3.34 -0.71 5.82
CA GLY A 71 4.34 -1.20 6.78
C GLY A 71 4.74 -0.15 7.82
N VAL A 72 4.96 1.09 7.41
CA VAL A 72 5.28 2.22 8.31
C VAL A 72 4.10 2.53 9.24
N LEU A 73 2.86 2.53 8.74
CA LEU A 73 1.67 2.74 9.56
C LEU A 73 1.50 1.62 10.60
N ILE A 74 1.68 0.35 10.20
CA ILE A 74 1.65 -0.78 11.14
C ILE A 74 2.74 -0.62 12.20
N ALA A 75 3.96 -0.27 11.79
CA ALA A 75 5.09 -0.09 12.69
C ALA A 75 4.81 1.00 13.73
N ARG A 76 4.24 2.14 13.31
CA ARG A 76 3.98 3.29 14.18
C ARG A 76 2.75 3.11 15.07
N VAL A 77 1.62 2.67 14.51
CA VAL A 77 0.32 2.59 15.20
C VAL A 77 0.23 1.34 16.09
N VAL A 78 0.77 0.22 15.60
CA VAL A 78 0.70 -1.06 16.30
C VAL A 78 1.98 -1.30 17.09
N VAL A 79 3.13 -1.43 16.43
CA VAL A 79 4.37 -1.88 17.07
C VAL A 79 4.93 -0.81 18.04
N GLY A 80 4.80 0.47 17.71
CA GLY A 80 5.29 1.58 18.55
C GLY A 80 4.65 1.68 19.94
N GLU A 81 3.47 1.07 20.17
CA GLU A 81 2.88 0.97 21.51
C GLU A 81 3.34 -0.27 22.30
N PHE A 82 3.86 -1.28 21.61
CA PHE A 82 4.45 -2.47 22.26
C PHE A 82 5.94 -2.30 22.54
N ASP A 83 6.57 -1.24 22.01
CA ASP A 83 7.93 -0.88 22.36
C ASP A 83 8.01 -0.45 23.84
N THR A 84 9.12 -0.84 24.44
CA THR A 84 9.43 -1.01 25.87
C THR A 84 9.07 0.16 26.81
N GLY A 85 8.81 1.37 26.31
CA GLY A 85 8.41 2.53 27.12
C GLY A 85 6.90 2.72 27.32
N ASN A 86 6.04 2.21 26.42
CA ASN A 86 4.60 2.51 26.42
C ASN A 86 3.69 1.33 26.85
N ALA A 87 4.26 0.14 27.03
CA ALA A 87 3.50 -1.05 27.41
C ALA A 87 2.66 -0.86 28.68
N ARG A 88 3.14 -0.06 29.65
CA ARG A 88 2.43 0.27 30.90
C ARG A 88 1.10 0.98 30.68
N ASN A 89 0.99 1.81 29.63
CA ASN A 89 -0.26 2.50 29.28
C ASN A 89 -1.33 1.54 28.72
N LEU A 90 -0.89 0.38 28.21
CA LEU A 90 -1.76 -0.70 27.72
C LEU A 90 -2.27 -1.60 28.85
N PHE A 91 -1.71 -1.52 30.06
CA PHE A 91 -2.18 -2.25 31.27
C PHE A 91 -3.23 -1.46 32.06
N THR A 92 -3.31 -0.14 31.90
CA THR A 92 -4.34 0.70 32.54
C THR A 92 -5.68 0.70 31.78
N TYR A 93 -5.73 0.14 30.57
CA TYR A 93 -6.93 0.18 29.74
C TYR A 93 -7.96 -0.85 30.23
N PRO A 94 -9.22 -0.45 30.53
CA PRO A 94 -10.29 -1.36 30.96
C PRO A 94 -10.88 -2.22 29.82
N ILE A 95 -10.24 -2.23 28.63
CA ILE A 95 -10.75 -2.85 27.41
C ILE A 95 -9.88 -4.08 27.05
N PRO A 96 -10.49 -5.22 26.64
CA PRO A 96 -9.72 -6.40 26.24
C PRO A 96 -8.79 -6.11 25.05
N ARG A 97 -7.50 -6.39 25.23
CA ARG A 97 -6.41 -6.17 24.25
C ARG A 97 -6.68 -6.74 22.86
N LYS A 98 -7.38 -7.88 22.79
CA LYS A 98 -7.85 -8.51 21.53
C LYS A 98 -8.65 -7.53 20.66
N LYS A 99 -9.58 -6.81 21.28
CA LYS A 99 -10.47 -5.89 20.58
C LYS A 99 -9.74 -4.62 20.18
N LEU A 100 -8.81 -4.14 21.02
CA LEU A 100 -8.01 -2.95 20.75
C LEU A 100 -7.03 -3.17 19.58
N LEU A 101 -6.28 -4.28 19.60
CA LEU A 101 -5.36 -4.64 18.52
C LEU A 101 -6.09 -4.87 17.19
N GLY A 102 -7.26 -5.53 17.23
CA GLY A 102 -8.11 -5.72 16.06
C GLY A 102 -8.62 -4.39 15.47
N CYS A 103 -9.08 -3.47 16.31
CA CYS A 103 -9.50 -2.14 15.87
C CYS A 103 -8.35 -1.37 15.19
N LYS A 104 -7.13 -1.44 15.74
CA LYS A 104 -5.94 -0.80 15.16
C LYS A 104 -5.60 -1.31 13.78
N LEU A 105 -5.55 -2.64 13.64
CA LEU A 105 -5.26 -3.27 12.36
C LEU A 105 -6.33 -2.92 11.32
N LEU A 106 -7.60 -2.92 11.73
CA LEU A 106 -8.69 -2.50 10.86
C LEU A 106 -8.58 -1.02 10.45
N LEU A 107 -8.20 -0.13 11.37
CA LEU A 107 -7.98 1.28 11.07
C LEU A 107 -6.83 1.47 10.07
N VAL A 108 -5.69 0.82 10.29
CA VAL A 108 -4.54 0.89 9.37
C VAL A 108 -4.90 0.31 8.01
N SER A 109 -5.62 -0.81 7.96
CA SER A 109 -6.11 -1.39 6.70
C SER A 109 -7.04 -0.44 5.94
N LEU A 110 -7.89 0.30 6.65
CA LEU A 110 -8.84 1.22 6.03
C LEU A 110 -8.13 2.46 5.48
N ILE A 111 -7.19 3.04 6.23
CA ILE A 111 -6.39 4.19 5.77
C ILE A 111 -5.57 3.81 4.54
N THR A 112 -4.94 2.64 4.54
CA THR A 112 -4.12 2.16 3.43
C THR A 112 -4.95 1.84 2.20
N PHE A 113 -6.12 1.20 2.37
CA PHE A 113 -7.06 0.93 1.29
C PHE A 113 -7.57 2.22 0.64
N VAL A 114 -8.11 3.16 1.44
CA VAL A 114 -8.62 4.43 0.93
C VAL A 114 -7.51 5.26 0.28
N GLY A 115 -6.32 5.26 0.88
CA GLY A 115 -5.18 5.98 0.32
C GLY A 115 -4.75 5.44 -1.04
N TYR A 116 -4.63 4.12 -1.17
CA TYR A 116 -4.25 3.48 -2.43
C TYR A 116 -5.30 3.73 -3.52
N THR A 117 -6.60 3.55 -3.22
CA THR A 117 -7.66 3.75 -4.21
C THR A 117 -7.73 5.21 -4.67
N VAL A 118 -7.66 6.17 -3.75
CA VAL A 118 -7.67 7.60 -4.10
C VAL A 118 -6.45 7.96 -4.94
N SER A 119 -5.24 7.53 -4.55
CA SER A 119 -4.03 7.85 -5.31
C SER A 119 -4.02 7.23 -6.71
N ASN A 120 -4.49 6.00 -6.86
CA ASN A 120 -4.56 5.34 -8.17
C ASN A 120 -5.64 5.98 -9.07
N LEU A 121 -6.78 6.39 -8.51
CA LEU A 121 -7.79 7.17 -9.23
C LEU A 121 -7.24 8.52 -9.71
N VAL A 122 -6.54 9.25 -8.84
CA VAL A 122 -5.90 10.52 -9.21
C VAL A 122 -4.84 10.30 -10.28
N TYR A 123 -4.11 9.20 -10.23
CA TYR A 123 -3.15 8.82 -11.27
C TYR A 123 -3.82 8.63 -12.63
N ILE A 124 -4.89 7.84 -12.72
CA ILE A 124 -5.62 7.64 -14.00
C ILE A 124 -6.13 8.98 -14.54
N VAL A 125 -6.75 9.81 -13.70
CA VAL A 125 -7.24 11.13 -14.11
C VAL A 125 -6.11 12.04 -14.59
N SER A 126 -4.99 12.10 -13.88
CA SER A 126 -3.85 12.92 -14.29
C SER A 126 -3.21 12.45 -15.60
N VAL A 127 -3.05 11.14 -15.79
CA VAL A 127 -2.52 10.59 -17.04
C VAL A 127 -3.46 10.86 -18.22
N THR A 128 -4.77 10.73 -18.04
CA THR A 128 -5.74 11.06 -19.11
C THR A 128 -5.70 12.54 -19.50
N LEU A 129 -5.59 13.44 -18.53
CA LEU A 129 -5.46 14.88 -18.77
C LEU A 129 -4.17 15.23 -19.51
N ILE A 130 -3.04 14.67 -19.07
CA ILE A 130 -1.72 14.89 -19.69
C ILE A 130 -1.73 14.35 -21.13
N ASN A 131 -2.35 13.19 -21.37
CA ASN A 131 -2.44 12.63 -22.71
C ASN A 131 -3.27 13.52 -23.65
N ASN A 132 -4.38 14.09 -23.17
CA ASN A 132 -5.22 14.98 -23.98
C ASN A 132 -4.50 16.29 -24.38
N TRP A 133 -3.60 16.81 -23.53
CA TRP A 133 -2.88 18.05 -23.81
C TRP A 133 -1.61 17.85 -24.66
N LYS A 134 -0.90 16.74 -24.47
CA LYS A 134 0.42 16.50 -25.07
C LYS A 134 0.46 15.38 -26.12
N ASN A 135 -0.66 14.66 -26.35
CA ASN A 135 -0.73 13.47 -27.22
C ASN A 135 0.46 12.52 -26.98
N MET A 136 0.68 12.14 -25.71
CA MET A 136 1.79 11.26 -25.33
C MET A 136 1.60 9.81 -25.79
N VAL A 137 0.38 9.42 -26.18
CA VAL A 137 0.07 8.13 -26.80
C VAL A 137 -0.88 8.39 -27.98
N PRO A 138 -0.69 7.75 -29.15
CA PRO A 138 -1.55 7.93 -30.33
C PRO A 138 -3.00 7.44 -30.14
N GLN A 139 -3.31 6.72 -29.05
CA GLN A 139 -4.67 6.32 -28.69
C GLN A 139 -5.35 7.38 -27.80
N HIS A 140 -6.56 7.75 -28.18
CA HIS A 140 -7.46 8.52 -27.31
C HIS A 140 -7.85 7.65 -26.12
N ILE A 141 -7.48 8.06 -24.90
CA ILE A 141 -7.97 7.40 -23.70
C ILE A 141 -9.42 7.83 -23.51
N SER A 142 -10.34 6.94 -23.89
CA SER A 142 -11.77 7.13 -23.61
C SER A 142 -12.01 7.09 -22.09
N LEU A 143 -12.87 7.98 -21.60
CA LEU A 143 -13.37 7.97 -20.22
C LEU A 143 -13.95 6.59 -19.81
N GLN A 144 -14.41 5.79 -20.79
CA GLN A 144 -14.90 4.44 -20.57
C GLN A 144 -13.78 3.46 -20.19
N MET A 145 -12.59 3.56 -20.79
CA MET A 145 -11.44 2.70 -20.42
C MET A 145 -10.92 3.03 -19.00
N ALA A 146 -11.02 4.29 -18.59
CA ALA A 146 -10.71 4.70 -17.22
C ALA A 146 -11.75 4.15 -16.21
N ALA A 147 -13.04 4.10 -16.59
CA ALA A 147 -14.11 3.56 -15.75
C ALA A 147 -14.01 2.03 -15.60
N GLU A 148 -13.60 1.31 -16.63
CA GLU A 148 -13.38 -0.14 -16.60
C GLU A 148 -12.21 -0.55 -15.69
N ALA A 149 -11.22 0.33 -15.47
CA ALA A 149 -10.11 0.08 -14.57
C ALA A 149 -10.50 0.16 -13.08
N VAL A 150 -11.56 0.89 -12.73
CA VAL A 150 -12.01 1.11 -11.35
C VAL A 150 -12.23 -0.18 -10.55
N PRO A 151 -13.00 -1.19 -11.04
CA PRO A 151 -13.17 -2.44 -10.30
C PRO A 151 -11.87 -3.20 -10.07
N GLY A 152 -10.91 -3.14 -11.00
CA GLY A 152 -9.58 -3.72 -10.85
C GLY A 152 -8.80 -3.09 -9.69
N ILE A 153 -8.79 -1.75 -9.64
CA ILE A 153 -8.11 -0.98 -8.58
C ILE A 153 -8.69 -1.30 -7.20
N LEU A 154 -10.01 -1.47 -7.10
CA LEU A 154 -10.66 -1.84 -5.84
C LEU A 154 -10.21 -3.22 -5.36
N LEU A 155 -10.18 -4.19 -6.27
CA LEU A 155 -9.74 -5.55 -5.95
C LEU A 155 -8.26 -5.57 -5.55
N GLU A 156 -7.41 -4.85 -6.28
CA GLU A 156 -6.00 -4.73 -5.95
C GLU A 156 -5.76 -4.00 -4.63
N GLY A 157 -6.58 -3.00 -4.30
CA GLY A 157 -6.53 -2.34 -3.01
C GLY A 157 -6.80 -3.31 -1.85
N VAL A 158 -7.75 -4.24 -2.01
CA VAL A 158 -8.01 -5.29 -1.01
C VAL A 158 -6.83 -6.25 -0.90
N LEU A 159 -6.26 -6.68 -2.04
CA LEU A 159 -5.09 -7.55 -2.06
C LEU A 159 -3.88 -6.91 -1.39
N LEU A 160 -3.58 -5.67 -1.74
CA LEU A 160 -2.48 -4.88 -1.19
C LEU A 160 -2.63 -4.72 0.33
N CYS A 161 -3.84 -4.41 0.79
CA CYS A 161 -4.17 -4.33 2.19
C CYS A 161 -3.84 -5.65 2.91
N GLY A 162 -4.31 -6.79 2.40
CA GLY A 162 -4.01 -8.09 3.00
C GLY A 162 -2.53 -8.45 2.98
N ILE A 163 -1.83 -8.16 1.88
CA ILE A 163 -0.38 -8.39 1.75
C ILE A 163 0.39 -7.55 2.78
N SER A 164 0.00 -6.30 2.99
CA SER A 164 0.70 -5.41 3.94
C SER A 164 0.67 -5.92 5.39
N LEU A 165 -0.37 -6.68 5.77
CA LEU A 165 -0.50 -7.31 7.08
C LEU A 165 0.59 -8.36 7.35
N LEU A 166 1.24 -8.90 6.31
CA LEU A 166 2.37 -9.82 6.47
C LEU A 166 3.58 -9.19 7.17
N ALA A 167 3.69 -7.86 7.21
CA ALA A 167 4.77 -7.19 7.93
C ALA A 167 4.60 -7.26 9.46
N LEU A 168 3.36 -7.43 9.94
CA LEU A 168 3.02 -7.40 11.37
C LEU A 168 3.73 -8.46 12.23
N PRO A 169 3.77 -9.76 11.86
CA PRO A 169 4.38 -10.80 12.68
C PRO A 169 5.89 -10.58 12.87
N PHE A 170 6.57 -10.01 11.86
CA PHE A 170 7.99 -9.69 11.92
C PHE A 170 8.27 -8.55 12.91
N GLY A 171 7.46 -7.48 12.86
CA GLY A 171 7.54 -6.37 13.79
C GLY A 171 7.28 -6.77 15.25
N MET A 172 6.25 -7.59 15.47
CA MET A 172 5.81 -7.99 16.81
C MET A 172 6.75 -8.99 17.50
N ARG A 173 7.50 -9.81 16.74
CA ARG A 173 8.45 -10.79 17.32
C ARG A 173 9.60 -10.15 18.08
N LYS A 174 10.07 -8.99 17.62
CA LYS A 174 11.22 -8.27 18.18
C LYS A 174 10.86 -6.89 18.72
N LYS A 175 9.57 -6.53 18.73
CA LYS A 175 9.01 -5.24 19.19
C LYS A 175 9.72 -4.04 18.56
N SER A 176 10.06 -4.15 17.27
CA SER A 176 10.88 -3.14 16.58
C SER A 176 10.12 -2.52 15.42
N VAL A 177 10.00 -1.18 15.45
CA VAL A 177 9.42 -0.37 14.37
C VAL A 177 10.22 -0.55 13.08
N SER A 178 11.55 -0.48 13.17
CA SER A 178 12.46 -0.59 12.02
C SER A 178 12.30 -1.93 11.26
N GLN A 179 12.19 -3.04 11.99
CA GLN A 179 12.06 -4.36 11.35
C GLN A 179 10.73 -4.57 10.63
N THR A 180 9.67 -3.90 11.08
CA THR A 180 8.38 -3.94 10.39
C THR A 180 8.49 -3.27 9.01
N ILE A 181 9.20 -2.14 8.94
CA ILE A 181 9.42 -1.39 7.70
C ILE A 181 10.31 -2.18 6.74
N VAL A 182 11.40 -2.75 7.24
CA VAL A 182 12.30 -3.59 6.43
C VAL A 182 11.59 -4.85 5.92
N ALA A 183 10.73 -5.47 6.73
CA ALA A 183 9.93 -6.60 6.25
C ALA A 183 8.97 -6.18 5.12
N ALA A 184 8.30 -5.03 5.26
CA ALA A 184 7.41 -4.51 4.22
C ALA A 184 8.15 -4.19 2.91
N SER A 185 9.36 -3.62 2.99
CA SER A 185 10.17 -3.34 1.80
C SER A 185 10.64 -4.62 1.11
N ILE A 186 11.09 -5.63 1.86
CA ILE A 186 11.47 -6.94 1.31
C ILE A 186 10.27 -7.60 0.63
N ILE A 187 9.10 -7.61 1.26
CA ILE A 187 7.87 -8.17 0.67
C ILE A 187 7.53 -7.46 -0.65
N SER A 188 7.61 -6.12 -0.65
CA SER A 188 7.36 -5.31 -1.84
C SER A 188 8.34 -5.64 -2.98
N MET A 189 9.62 -5.78 -2.64
CA MET A 189 10.68 -6.10 -3.59
C MET A 189 10.56 -7.53 -4.14
N VAL A 190 10.17 -8.51 -3.33
CA VAL A 190 9.96 -9.89 -3.81
C VAL A 190 8.74 -9.96 -4.75
N LEU A 191 7.66 -9.27 -4.43
CA LEU A 191 6.44 -9.28 -5.26
C LEU A 191 6.63 -8.59 -6.61
N ASN A 192 7.42 -7.52 -6.63
CA ASN A 192 7.56 -6.65 -7.80
C ASN A 192 8.91 -6.79 -8.52
N GLY A 193 9.89 -7.50 -7.93
CA GLY A 193 11.29 -7.57 -8.38
C GLY A 193 11.58 -8.48 -9.57
N GLY A 194 10.63 -8.68 -10.48
CA GLY A 194 10.87 -9.35 -11.75
C GLY A 194 11.35 -8.34 -12.79
N PHE A 195 12.67 -8.21 -12.96
CA PHE A 195 13.27 -7.43 -14.05
C PHE A 195 13.84 -8.39 -15.09
N GLY A 196 13.15 -8.50 -16.23
CA GLY A 196 13.55 -9.23 -17.43
C GLY A 196 12.55 -8.93 -18.54
N ASP A 197 12.88 -9.24 -19.79
CA ASP A 197 12.12 -8.90 -21.02
C ASP A 197 10.64 -9.33 -21.05
N ASN A 198 10.18 -10.07 -20.05
CA ASN A 198 8.80 -10.47 -19.90
C ASN A 198 8.16 -9.71 -18.74
N VAL A 199 7.31 -8.73 -19.06
CA VAL A 199 6.41 -8.06 -18.09
C VAL A 199 5.55 -9.08 -17.33
N ASN A 200 5.32 -10.26 -17.92
CA ASN A 200 4.64 -11.43 -17.34
C ASN A 200 5.49 -12.26 -16.36
N GLY A 201 6.79 -12.00 -16.23
CA GLY A 201 7.70 -12.72 -15.33
C GLY A 201 7.58 -12.30 -13.86
N ARG A 202 6.70 -11.35 -13.55
CA ARG A 202 6.49 -10.84 -12.20
C ARG A 202 5.64 -11.82 -11.41
N LEU A 203 6.07 -12.15 -10.19
CA LEU A 203 5.28 -12.99 -9.28
C LEU A 203 3.88 -12.42 -9.06
N TYR A 204 3.74 -11.09 -9.06
CA TYR A 204 2.42 -10.44 -8.96
C TYR A 204 1.51 -10.65 -10.18
N SER A 205 2.06 -10.81 -11.40
CA SER A 205 1.27 -11.00 -12.62
C SER A 205 0.45 -12.30 -12.59
N ILE A 206 0.92 -13.31 -11.85
CA ILE A 206 0.17 -14.54 -11.60
C ILE A 206 -0.89 -14.24 -10.53
N ALA A 207 -2.15 -14.06 -10.95
CA ALA A 207 -3.27 -13.71 -10.06
C ALA A 207 -3.38 -14.59 -8.79
N ALA A 208 -2.94 -15.86 -8.85
CA ALA A 208 -2.91 -16.76 -7.70
C ALA A 208 -1.96 -16.28 -6.57
N VAL A 209 -0.83 -15.65 -6.90
CA VAL A 209 0.20 -15.28 -5.92
C VAL A 209 -0.25 -14.13 -5.00
N PRO A 210 -0.78 -13.00 -5.48
CA PRO A 210 -1.33 -11.94 -4.63
C PRO A 210 -2.47 -12.43 -3.74
N VAL A 211 -3.35 -13.30 -4.26
CA VAL A 211 -4.49 -13.85 -3.51
C VAL A 211 -3.99 -14.74 -2.37
N LEU A 212 -3.03 -15.64 -2.64
CA LEU A 212 -2.44 -16.49 -1.61
C LEU A 212 -1.70 -15.67 -0.55
N LEU A 213 -0.88 -14.69 -0.94
CA LEU A 213 -0.21 -13.83 0.03
C LEU A 213 -1.20 -13.01 0.87
N CYS A 214 -2.29 -12.52 0.28
CA CYS A 214 -3.35 -11.82 1.00
C CYS A 214 -3.96 -12.72 2.08
N LEU A 215 -4.32 -13.96 1.74
CA LEU A 215 -4.82 -14.95 2.71
C LEU A 215 -3.80 -15.23 3.81
N VAL A 216 -2.54 -15.45 3.45
CA VAL A 216 -1.46 -15.67 4.43
C VAL A 216 -1.29 -14.45 5.34
N GLY A 217 -1.41 -13.23 4.80
CA GLY A 217 -1.36 -11.98 5.56
C GLY A 217 -2.46 -11.87 6.61
N ILE A 218 -3.69 -12.18 6.23
CA ILE A 218 -4.84 -12.20 7.16
C ILE A 218 -4.63 -13.26 8.24
N VAL A 219 -4.24 -14.48 7.86
CA VAL A 219 -3.98 -15.57 8.83
C VAL A 219 -2.84 -15.19 9.78
N ALA A 220 -1.77 -14.58 9.27
CA ALA A 220 -0.63 -14.15 10.06
C ALA A 220 -1.01 -13.02 11.05
N ALA A 221 -1.87 -12.09 10.63
CA ALA A 221 -2.42 -11.05 11.50
C ALA A 221 -3.28 -11.66 12.62
N VAL A 222 -4.20 -12.56 12.28
CA VAL A 222 -5.06 -13.26 13.27
C VAL A 222 -4.21 -14.09 14.24
N TYR A 223 -3.21 -14.81 13.74
CA TYR A 223 -2.28 -15.58 14.57
C TYR A 223 -1.51 -14.69 15.54
N THR A 224 -1.00 -13.56 15.06
CA THR A 224 -0.28 -12.58 15.89
C THR A 224 -1.19 -12.02 16.99
N CYS A 225 -2.43 -11.65 16.63
CA CYS A 225 -3.44 -11.23 17.60
C CYS A 225 -3.72 -12.29 18.68
N ARG A 226 -3.83 -13.56 18.28
CA ARG A 226 -4.05 -14.67 19.23
C ARG A 226 -2.85 -14.90 20.16
N ARG A 227 -1.63 -14.84 19.63
CA ARG A 227 -0.40 -15.10 20.40
C ARG A 227 -0.13 -14.03 21.46
N VAL A 228 -0.31 -12.75 21.12
CA VAL A 228 -0.17 -11.65 22.08
C VAL A 228 -1.09 -11.84 23.28
N CYS A 229 -2.25 -12.47 23.08
CA CYS A 229 -3.21 -12.70 24.14
C CYS A 229 -2.98 -13.96 24.97
N ARG A 230 -2.07 -14.84 24.55
CA ARG A 230 -1.74 -16.08 25.26
C ARG A 230 -0.50 -15.95 26.13
N THR A 231 0.40 -15.02 25.79
CA THR A 231 1.65 -14.77 26.52
C THR A 231 1.45 -13.94 27.80
N ASP A 232 0.23 -13.47 28.06
CA ASP A 232 -0.14 -12.65 29.23
C ASP A 232 -0.99 -13.45 30.27
N VAL A 233 -0.90 -14.80 30.27
CA VAL A 233 -1.46 -15.67 31.32
C VAL A 233 -0.33 -16.28 32.13
#